data_AF-A0A0N0D1V8-F1
#
_entry.id   AF-A0A0N0D1V8-F1
#
_cell.length_a   1.000
_cell.length_b   1.000
_cell.length_c   1.000
_cell.angle_alpha   90.00
_cell.angle_beta   90.00
_cell.angle_gamma   90.00
#
_symmetry.space_group_name_H-M   'P 1'
#
loop_
_entity.id
_entity.type
_entity.pdbx_description
1 polymer ?
#
loop_
_entity_poly.entity_id
_entity_poly.type
_entity_poly.pdbx_seq_one_letter_code
_entity_poly.pdbx_strand_id
1 'polypeptide(L)' 'MWKIPLFDISYEIEEIDAVRNVLESGWLTMGDITKQFEKSLAHYLNCKYAFFFTMIFIKFHIV' A
#
# COMPACT_ATOMS: atom_id res chain seq x y z
N MET A 1 -35.61 1.93 2.73
CA MET A 1 -34.68 2.06 3.87
C MET A 1 -33.32 2.45 3.31
N TRP A 2 -32.82 3.64 3.63
CA TRP A 2 -31.56 4.16 3.07
C TRP A 2 -30.38 3.54 3.85
N LYS A 3 -29.45 2.87 3.15
CA LYS A 3 -28.24 2.31 3.74
C LYS A 3 -27.09 3.26 3.41
N ILE A 4 -26.62 4.01 4.39
CA ILE A 4 -25.44 4.86 4.26
C ILE A 4 -24.25 4.06 4.81
N PRO A 5 -23.21 3.80 4.01
CA PRO A 5 -22.03 3.09 4.48
C PRO A 5 -21.23 3.96 5.47
N LEU A 6 -20.63 3.34 6.50
CA LEU A 6 -19.78 4.03 7.48
C LEU A 6 -18.49 4.57 6.84
N PHE A 7 -18.02 3.90 5.80
CA PHE A 7 -16.87 4.29 5.01
C PHE A 7 -17.13 3.86 3.57
N ASP A 8 -16.86 4.76 2.63
CA ASP A 8 -16.93 4.49 1.20
C ASP A 8 -15.51 4.57 0.64
N ILE A 9 -15.09 3.53 -0.07
CA ILE A 9 -13.77 3.49 -0.70
C ILE A 9 -13.95 3.97 -2.13
N SER A 10 -13.61 5.22 -2.37
CA SER A 10 -13.49 5.78 -3.71
C SER A 10 -12.05 5.67 -4.19
N TYR A 11 -11.87 5.18 -5.41
CA TYR A 11 -10.60 5.25 -6.12
C TYR A 11 -10.75 6.24 -7.29
N GLU A 12 -9.80 7.14 -7.39
CA GLU A 12 -9.63 8.08 -8.49
C GLU A 12 -8.71 7.45 -9.58
N ILE A 13 -8.57 8.16 -10.70
CA ILE A 13 -7.85 7.66 -11.87
C ILE A 13 -6.37 7.39 -11.58
N GLU A 14 -5.77 8.18 -10.70
CA GLU A 14 -4.36 8.08 -10.32
C GLU A 14 -4.05 6.73 -9.67
N GLU A 15 -4.96 6.21 -8.84
CA GLU A 15 -4.80 4.93 -8.17
C GLU A 15 -4.97 3.77 -9.16
N ILE A 16 -5.90 3.90 -10.10
CA ILE A 16 -6.12 2.92 -11.17
C ILE A 16 -4.89 2.84 -12.07
N ASP A 17 -4.31 3.98 -12.46
CA ASP A 17 -3.12 4.05 -13.29
C ASP A 17 -1.89 3.51 -12.56
N ALA A 18 -1.75 3.79 -11.26
CA ALA A 18 -0.69 3.21 -10.44
C ALA A 18 -0.75 1.68 -10.41
N VAL A 19 -1.95 1.10 -10.25
CA VAL A 19 -2.14 -0.36 -10.32
C VAL A 19 -1.84 -0.90 -11.72
N ARG A 20 -2.28 -0.21 -12.78
CA ARG A 20 -2.00 -0.62 -14.16
C ARG A 20 -0.50 -0.70 -14.43
N ASN A 21 0.26 0.30 -13.99
CA ASN A 21 1.72 0.32 -14.14
C ASN A 21 2.40 -0.87 -13.43
N VAL A 22 1.90 -1.28 -12.26
CA VAL A 22 2.39 -2.47 -11.56
C VAL A 22 2.10 -3.74 -12.37
N LEU A 23 0.89 -3.88 -12.91
CA LEU A 23 0.50 -5.02 -13.74
C LEU A 23 1.37 -5.11 -15.01
N GLU A 24 1.61 -3.98 -15.67
CA GLU A 24 2.45 -3.89 -16.87
C GLU A 24 3.93 -4.14 -16.59
N SER A 25 4.42 -3.81 -15.39
CA SER A 25 5.82 -4.06 -14.99
C SER A 25 6.19 -5.56 -14.91
N GLY A 26 5.20 -6.45 -14.88
CA GLY A 26 5.39 -7.90 -14.74
C GLY A 26 5.82 -8.36 -13.35
N TRP A 27 5.98 -7.44 -12.38
CA TRP A 27 6.46 -7.74 -11.04
C TRP A 27 5.38 -7.46 -9.98
N LEU A 28 4.59 -8.49 -9.68
CA LEU A 28 3.38 -8.35 -8.86
C LEU A 28 3.61 -8.35 -7.35
N THR A 29 4.77 -8.83 -6.87
CA THR A 29 5.08 -8.94 -5.43
C THR A 29 6.52 -8.57 -5.12
N MET A 30 6.76 -7.95 -3.96
CA MET A 30 8.11 -7.59 -3.47
C MET A 30 8.99 -6.87 -4.51
N GLY A 31 8.36 -6.12 -5.42
CA GLY A 31 9.04 -5.40 -6.49
C GLY A 31 9.64 -4.07 -6.01
N ASP A 32 10.30 -3.37 -6.92
CA ASP A 32 10.90 -2.08 -6.60
C ASP A 32 9.85 -1.00 -6.24
N ILE A 33 8.60 -1.17 -6.70
CA ILE A 33 7.46 -0.33 -6.31
C ILE A 33 7.19 -0.47 -4.80
N THR A 34 7.27 -1.69 -4.24
CA THR A 34 7.13 -1.92 -2.79
C THR A 34 8.26 -1.24 -2.01
N LYS A 35 9.51 -1.34 -2.47
CA LYS A 35 10.65 -0.66 -1.82
C LYS A 35 10.53 0.86 -1.87
N GLN A 36 10.03 1.40 -2.98
CA GLN A 36 9.77 2.85 -3.10
C GLN A 36 8.70 3.28 -2.11
N PHE A 37 7.62 2.52 -1.99
CA PHE A 37 6.58 2.77 -0.99
C PHE A 37 7.14 2.74 0.43
N GLU A 38 7.95 1.73 0.79
CA GLU A 38 8.58 1.62 2.11
C GLU A 38 9.48 2.82 2.44
N LYS A 39 10.27 3.30 1.47
CA LYS A 39 11.10 4.51 1.63
C LYS A 39 10.25 5.77 1.82
N SER A 40 9.23 5.96 1.00
CA SER A 40 8.32 7.10 1.11
C SER A 40 7.57 7.09 2.44
N LEU A 41 7.15 5.91 2.90
CA LEU A 41 6.50 5.72 4.19
C LEU A 41 7.45 6.01 5.35
N ALA A 42 8.70 5.55 5.27
CA ALA A 42 9.72 5.83 6.29
C ALA A 42 10.01 7.34 6.40
N HIS A 43 10.10 8.02 5.26
CA HIS A 43 10.25 9.47 5.22
C HIS A 43 9.02 10.20 5.79
N TYR A 44 7.80 9.79 5.42
CA TYR A 44 6.56 10.37 5.92
C TYR A 44 6.39 10.19 7.44
N LEU A 45 6.73 9.02 7.96
CA LEU A 45 6.65 8.70 9.39
C LEU A 45 7.88 9.14 10.20
N ASN A 46 8.88 9.73 9.54
CA ASN A 46 10.17 10.12 10.13
C ASN A 46 10.84 8.99 10.92
N CYS A 47 10.88 7.78 10.34
CA CYS A 47 11.51 6.60 10.93
C CYS A 47 12.65 6.08 10.05
N LYS A 48 13.58 5.35 10.67
CA LYS A 48 14.77 4.82 9.97
C LYS A 48 14.41 3.68 9.00
N TYR A 49 13.42 2.88 9.35
CA TYR A 49 12.97 1.72 8.56
C TYR A 49 11.45 1.62 8.65
N ALA A 50 10.80 1.42 7.51
CA ALA A 50 9.39 1.06 7.41
C ALA A 50 9.28 -0.16 6.51
N PHE A 51 8.43 -1.10 6.89
CA PHE A 51 8.20 -2.34 6.15
C PHE A 51 6.72 -2.46 5.82
N PHE A 52 6.43 -2.83 4.58
CA PHE A 52 5.07 -3.08 4.13
C PHE A 52 4.71 -4.56 4.30
N PHE A 53 3.53 -4.81 4.87
CA PHE A 53 2.99 -6.14 5.06
C PHE A 53 1.58 -6.23 4.49
N THR A 54 1.21 -7.41 4.02
CA THR A 54 -0.11 -7.68 3.43
C THR A 54 -1.25 -7.55 4.43
N MET A 55 -1.00 -7.83 5.71
CA MET A 55 -1.97 -7.70 6.80
C MET A 55 -1.29 -7.25 8.10
N ILE A 56 -2.02 -6.44 8.87
CA ILE A 56 -1.52 -5.85 10.12
C ILE A 56 -1.27 -6.88 11.24
N PHE A 57 -1.89 -8.07 11.17
CA PHE A 57 -1.71 -9.16 12.15
C PHE A 57 -0.29 -9.75 12.16
N ILE A 58 0.46 -9.60 11.07
CA ILE A 58 1.80 -10.20 10.92
C ILE A 58 2.84 -9.54 11.85
N LYS A 59 2.51 -8.36 12.41
CA LYS A 59 3.44 -7.55 13.21
C LYS A 59 3.71 -8.06 14.65
N PHE A 60 3.13 -9.19 15.07
CA PHE A 60 3.38 -9.75 16.40
C PHE A 60 4.59 -10.69 16.51
N HIS A 61 5.19 -11.14 15.40
CA HIS A 61 6.29 -12.12 15.42
C HIS A 61 7.68 -11.55 15.04
N ILE A 62 7.77 -10.24 14.76
CA ILE A 62 9.00 -9.56 14.32
C ILE A 62 9.34 -8.43 15.28
N VAL A 63 9.44 -8.74 16.58
CA VAL A 63 9.95 -7.84 17.62
C VAL A 63 11.22 -8.43 18.20
#